data_AF-A0A966PVL7-F1
#
_entry.id   AF-A0A966PVL7-F1
#
_cell.length_a   1.000
_cell.length_b   1.000
_cell.length_c   1.000
_cell.angle_alpha   90.00
_cell.angle_beta   90.00
_cell.angle_gamma   90.00
#
_symmetry.space_group_name_H-M   'P 1'
#
loop_
_entity.id
_entity.type
_entity.pdbx_description
1 polymer ?
#
loop_
_entity_poly.entity_id
_entity_poly.type
_entity_poly.pdbx_seq_one_letter_code
_entity_poly.pdbx_strand_id
1 'polypeptide(L)' 'MSANLYSIESLLIGKTYRSKTLTGEIISAEKHPACVWYDNAEAYLVGVRSEGGRYTYRTIAVRNND' A
#
# COMPACT_ATOMS: atom_id res chain seq x y z
N MET A 1 17.05 7.45 -23.60
CA MET A 1 16.44 7.93 -22.33
C MET A 1 16.22 6.71 -21.45
N SER A 2 16.83 6.66 -20.26
CA SER A 2 16.48 5.66 -19.26
C SER A 2 15.52 6.29 -18.27
N ALA A 3 14.32 5.72 -18.13
CA ALA A 3 13.40 6.05 -17.05
C ALA A 3 13.78 5.27 -15.79
N ASN A 4 13.51 5.84 -14.62
CA ASN A 4 13.63 5.10 -13.36
C ASN A 4 12.55 4.02 -13.31
N LEU A 5 12.97 2.78 -13.08
CA LEU A 5 12.06 1.65 -12.90
C LEU A 5 11.66 1.57 -11.43
N TYR A 6 10.35 1.53 -11.17
CA TYR A 6 9.80 1.34 -9.83
C TYR A 6 8.81 0.19 -9.82
N SER A 7 8.77 -0.53 -8.71
CA SER A 7 7.69 -1.47 -8.40
C SER A 7 6.55 -0.75 -7.68
N ILE A 8 5.34 -1.31 -7.70
CA ILE A 8 4.19 -0.73 -6.98
C ILE A 8 4.48 -0.65 -5.48
N GLU A 9 5.12 -1.66 -4.89
CA GLU A 9 5.53 -1.66 -3.49
C GLU A 9 6.43 -0.46 -3.16
N SER A 10 7.40 -0.18 -4.02
CA SER A 10 8.32 0.95 -3.86
C SER A 10 7.59 2.29 -3.98
N LEU A 11 6.56 2.37 -4.82
CA LEU A 11 5.74 3.57 -5.00
C LEU A 11 4.75 3.80 -3.84
N LEU A 12 4.37 2.73 -3.14
CA LEU A 12 3.48 2.78 -1.98
C LEU A 12 4.21 3.23 -0.72
N ILE A 13 5.47 2.82 -0.53
CA ILE A 13 6.27 3.24 0.61
C ILE A 13 6.45 4.77 0.59
N GLY A 14 6.26 5.41 1.75
CA GLY A 14 6.29 6.87 1.92
C GLY A 14 4.97 7.57 1.57
N LYS A 15 3.97 6.87 1.03
CA LYS A 15 2.63 7.45 0.83
C LYS A 15 1.88 7.53 2.15
N THR A 16 1.10 8.60 2.31
CA THR A 16 0.17 8.74 3.43
C THR A 16 -1.03 7.81 3.22
N TYR A 17 -1.20 6.85 4.12
CA TYR A 17 -2.43 6.08 4.25
C TYR A 17 -3.45 6.88 5.06
N ARG A 18 -4.67 7.01 4.54
CA ARG A 18 -5.78 7.69 5.21
C ARG A 18 -7.05 6.87 5.15
N SER A 19 -7.65 6.64 6.30
CA SER A 19 -8.94 5.99 6.46
C SER A 19 -9.77 6.69 7.53
N LYS A 20 -11.00 6.24 7.78
CA LYS A 20 -11.88 6.86 8.80
C LYS A 20 -11.32 6.78 10.22
N THR A 21 -10.49 5.78 10.52
CA THR A 21 -10.02 5.49 11.89
C THR A 21 -8.50 5.49 12.04
N LEU A 22 -7.76 5.56 10.94
CA LEU A 22 -6.31 5.47 10.91
C LEU A 22 -5.77 6.39 9.82
N THR A 23 -4.83 7.25 10.22
CA THR A 23 -3.99 8.07 9.34
C THR A 23 -2.53 7.81 9.71
N GLY A 24 -1.66 7.67 8.71
CA GLY A 24 -0.25 7.40 8.92
C GLY A 24 0.52 7.24 7.62
N GLU A 25 1.81 6.93 7.73
CA GLU A 25 2.70 6.69 6.58
C GLU A 25 2.84 5.20 6.31
N ILE A 26 2.82 4.80 5.03
CA ILE A 26 3.13 3.44 4.62
C ILE A 26 4.65 3.24 4.68
N ILE A 27 5.10 2.32 5.53
CA ILE A 27 6.51 2.02 5.74
C ILE A 27 6.95 0.69 5.12
N SER A 28 6.01 -0.18 4.79
CA SER A 28 6.25 -1.44 4.09
C SER A 28 5.05 -1.77 3.21
N ALA A 29 5.31 -2.43 2.09
CA ALA A 29 4.29 -2.89 1.16
C ALA A 29 4.72 -4.25 0.58
N GLU A 30 3.79 -5.19 0.54
CA GLU A 30 3.97 -6.50 -0.10
C GLU A 30 2.70 -6.90 -0.84
N LYS A 31 2.84 -7.69 -1.91
CA LYS A 31 1.67 -8.27 -2.58
C LYS A 31 0.93 -9.16 -1.59
N HIS A 32 -0.39 -9.01 -1.52
CA HIS A 32 -1.16 -9.62 -0.44
C HIS A 32 -0.99 -11.15 -0.44
N PRO A 33 -0.53 -11.75 0.68
CA PRO A 33 -0.18 -13.18 0.72
C PRO A 33 -1.40 -14.10 0.63
N ALA A 34 -2.58 -13.62 1.03
CA ALA A 34 -3.84 -14.31 0.83
C ALA A 34 -4.50 -13.91 -0.49
N CYS A 35 -5.28 -14.82 -1.09
CA CYS A 35 -6.07 -14.61 -2.31
C CYS A 35 -7.26 -13.65 -2.06
N VAL A 36 -6.95 -12.38 -1.80
CA VAL A 36 -7.93 -11.30 -1.71
C VAL A 36 -8.08 -10.72 -3.10
N TRP A 37 -9.25 -10.92 -3.69
CA TRP A 37 -9.55 -10.45 -5.03
C TRP A 37 -10.38 -9.16 -4.99
N TYR A 38 -9.97 -8.19 -5.79
CA TYR A 38 -10.72 -6.98 -6.08
C TYR A 38 -10.92 -6.90 -7.59
N ASP A 39 -12.12 -6.47 -8.01
CA ASP A 39 -12.39 -6.28 -9.43
C ASP A 39 -11.52 -5.14 -9.98
N ASN A 40 -10.80 -5.40 -11.08
CA ASN A 40 -9.85 -4.48 -11.72
C ASN A 40 -8.77 -3.89 -10.79
N ALA A 41 -8.36 -4.62 -9.75
CA ALA A 41 -7.34 -4.15 -8.81
C ALA A 41 -6.52 -5.28 -8.18
N GLU A 42 -5.27 -4.99 -7.87
CA GLU A 42 -4.38 -5.87 -7.11
C GLU A 42 -4.38 -5.51 -5.62
N ALA A 43 -4.41 -6.54 -4.76
CA ALA A 43 -4.33 -6.36 -3.32
C ALA A 43 -2.88 -6.32 -2.83
N TYR A 44 -2.58 -5.36 -1.97
CA TYR A 44 -1.31 -5.25 -1.25
C TYR A 44 -1.56 -5.18 0.25
N LEU A 45 -0.73 -5.86 1.03
CA LEU A 45 -0.65 -5.68 2.48
C LEU A 45 0.38 -4.59 2.78
N VAL A 46 -0.03 -3.55 3.51
CA VAL A 46 0.83 -2.43 3.86
C VAL A 46 0.97 -2.28 5.37
N GLY A 47 2.19 -2.06 5.82
CA GLY A 47 2.49 -1.64 7.18
C GLY A 47 2.36 -0.13 7.29
N VAL A 48 1.43 0.34 8.13
CA VAL A 48 1.18 1.76 8.35
C VAL A 48 1.70 2.16 9.72
N ARG A 49 2.55 3.18 9.77
CA ARG A 49 2.95 3.87 10.99
C ARG A 49 2.03 5.07 11.22
N SER A 50 1.17 4.97 12.23
CA SER A 50 0.30 6.08 12.65
C SER A 50 1.12 7.23 13.23
N GLU A 51 0.52 8.44 13.26
CA GLU A 51 1.13 9.63 13.87
C GLU A 51 1.49 9.42 15.34
N GLY A 52 0.72 8.61 16.07
CA GLY A 52 1.01 8.22 17.46
C GLY A 52 2.08 7.13 17.62
N GLY A 53 2.79 6.78 16.55
CA GLY A 53 3.88 5.80 16.55
C GLY A 53 3.44 4.33 16.60
N ARG A 54 2.13 4.04 16.59
CA ARG A 54 1.63 2.65 16.49
C ARG A 54 1.76 2.14 15.07
N TYR A 55 2.14 0.87 14.95
CA TYR A 55 2.20 0.14 13.68
C TYR A 55 0.94 -0.69 13.50
N THR A 56 0.37 -0.67 12.30
CA THR A 56 -0.83 -1.45 11.97
C THR A 56 -0.79 -1.88 10.51
N TYR A 57 -1.20 -3.12 10.24
CA TYR A 57 -1.31 -3.61 8.87
C TYR A 57 -2.69 -3.31 8.28
N ARG A 58 -2.71 -2.96 7.00
CA ARG A 58 -3.92 -2.72 6.21
C ARG A 58 -3.80 -3.34 4.84
N THR A 59 -4.92 -3.82 4.32
CA THR A 59 -5.01 -4.23 2.91
C THR A 59 -5.43 -3.02 2.09
N ILE A 60 -4.73 -2.76 0.99
CA ILE A 60 -5.09 -1.75 0.00
C ILE A 60 -5.30 -2.42 -1.36
N ALA A 61 -6.25 -1.91 -2.13
CA ALA A 61 -6.47 -2.30 -3.51
C ALA A 61 -5.86 -1.23 -4.41
N VAL A 62 -4.97 -1.64 -5.31
CA VAL A 62 -4.35 -0.78 -6.33
C VAL A 62 -5.04 -1.06 -7.65
N ARG A 63 -5.71 -0.06 -8.22
CA ARG A 63 -6.38 -0.19 -9.50
C ARG A 63 -5.37 -0.52 -10.60
N ASN A 64 -5.70 -1.49 -11.43
CA ASN A 64 -5.00 -1.73 -12.68
C ASN A 64 -5.49 -0.69 -13.70
N ASN A 65 -4.58 0.14 -14.21
CA ASN A 65 -4.87 1.02 -15.32
C ASN A 65 -4.70 0.24 -16.63
N ASP A 66 -5.55 -0.76 -16.86
CA ASP A 66 -5.73 -1.38 -18.18
C ASP A 66 -6.53 -0.45 -19.12
#